data_AF-A0A090CU74-F1
#
_entry.id   AF-A0A090CU74-F1
#
_cell.length_a   1.000
_cell.length_b   1.000
_cell.length_c   1.000
_cell.angle_alpha   90.00
_cell.angle_beta   90.00
_cell.angle_gamma   90.00
#
_symmetry.space_group_name_H-M   'P 1'
#
loop_
_entity.id
_entity.type
_entity.pdbx_description
1 polymer ?
#
loop_
_entity_poly.entity_id
_entity_poly.type
_entity_poly.pdbx_seq_one_letter_code
_entity_poly.pdbx_strand_id
1 'polypeptide(L)'
;MILPPTKDLDSLLHQLRISCQDLQSVHIDHYTHPPPTRTAPIEGQDKEIINGYISAVISSPKLKTLNIDLTCFGLHFEGGSRPGDGYHLGPALSKCPPFPYLKELRVCGVKLDQQEFFTFVQGVGHTLRRLYVDVKLQNGSWVSILELLRDRLAAQLPGIVKWGLYTIGLRLKGGEIPDAGFLGDSGTYESEDVINVGAMDYLFGVVEDNPFLEPGPEWGHRMHVFGGW
;
A
#
# COMPACT_ATOMS: atom_id res chain seq x y z
N MET A 1 -6.88 30.62 3.06
CA MET A 1 -5.81 30.43 2.06
C MET A 1 -6.45 30.62 0.70
N ILE A 2 -6.16 31.73 0.00
CA ILE A 2 -6.75 31.99 -1.32
C ILE A 2 -5.86 31.28 -2.34
N LEU A 3 -6.37 30.20 -2.92
CA LEU A 3 -5.65 29.42 -3.91
C LEU A 3 -5.73 30.08 -5.30
N PRO A 4 -4.71 29.90 -6.14
CA PRO A 4 -4.70 30.48 -7.48
C PRO A 4 -5.76 29.82 -8.40
N PRO A 5 -6.18 30.51 -9.47
CA PRO A 5 -7.18 29.99 -10.42
C PRO A 5 -6.74 28.66 -11.04
N THR A 6 -7.70 27.80 -11.42
CA THR A 6 -7.48 26.43 -11.91
C THR A 6 -6.46 26.30 -13.06
N LYS A 7 -6.39 27.29 -13.96
CA LYS A 7 -5.36 27.34 -15.03
C LYS A 7 -3.92 27.44 -14.50
N ASP A 8 -3.74 28.05 -13.33
CA ASP A 8 -2.44 28.17 -12.69
C ASP A 8 -2.05 26.85 -12.01
N LEU A 9 -3.01 26.16 -11.38
CA LEU A 9 -2.75 24.87 -10.72
C LEU A 9 -2.26 23.80 -11.70
N ASP A 10 -2.91 23.62 -12.85
CA ASP A 10 -2.49 22.62 -13.84
C ASP A 10 -1.09 22.92 -14.40
N SER A 11 -0.80 24.21 -14.62
CA SER A 11 0.53 24.67 -15.04
C SER A 11 1.59 24.39 -13.98
N LEU A 12 1.29 24.69 -12.71
CA LEU A 12 2.18 24.43 -11.58
C LEU A 12 2.44 22.92 -11.41
N LEU A 13 1.41 22.09 -11.49
CA LEU A 13 1.54 20.64 -11.42
C LEU A 13 2.34 20.07 -12.60
N HIS A 14 2.20 20.65 -13.79
CA HIS A 14 2.99 20.28 -14.96
C HIS A 14 4.48 20.66 -14.77
N GLN A 15 4.76 21.87 -14.30
CA GLN A 15 6.13 22.31 -13.99
C GLN A 15 6.78 21.46 -12.90
N LEU A 16 6.01 21.10 -11.86
CA LEU A 16 6.46 20.19 -10.81
C LEU A 16 6.80 18.82 -11.39
N ARG A 17 5.93 18.26 -12.24
CA ARG A 17 6.17 16.98 -12.93
C ARG A 17 7.48 17.01 -13.74
N ILE A 18 7.73 18.09 -14.50
CA ILE A 18 8.98 18.26 -15.25
C ILE A 18 10.18 18.30 -14.30
N SER A 19 10.07 19.08 -13.22
CA SER A 19 11.15 19.24 -12.23
C SER A 19 11.47 17.93 -11.50
N CYS A 20 10.50 17.04 -11.39
CA CYS A 20 10.66 15.73 -10.75
C CYS A 20 11.19 14.64 -11.69
N GLN A 21 11.35 14.86 -13.00
CA GLN A 21 11.63 13.77 -13.97
C GLN A 21 12.89 12.94 -13.71
N ASP A 22 13.88 13.50 -13.01
CA ASP A 22 15.15 12.83 -12.72
C ASP A 22 15.26 12.27 -11.29
N LEU A 23 14.20 12.36 -10.49
CA LEU A 23 14.20 11.85 -9.11
C LEU A 23 14.38 10.33 -9.08
N GLN A 24 15.28 9.87 -8.23
CA GLN A 24 15.51 8.44 -7.98
C GLN A 24 14.88 7.96 -6.67
N SER A 25 14.62 8.89 -5.74
CA SER A 25 14.03 8.60 -4.44
C SER A 25 12.97 9.63 -4.14
N VAL A 26 11.77 9.18 -3.77
CA VAL A 26 10.69 10.04 -3.29
C VAL A 26 10.19 9.50 -1.96
N HIS A 27 10.07 10.42 -1.00
CA HIS A 27 9.56 10.16 0.34
C HIS A 27 8.45 11.17 0.62
N ILE A 28 7.21 10.69 0.66
CA ILE A 28 6.03 11.44 1.09
C ILE A 28 5.68 10.87 2.45
N ASP A 29 6.25 11.45 3.50
CA ASP A 29 6.04 10.99 4.88
C ASP A 29 5.32 12.07 5.68
N HIS A 30 4.65 11.65 6.76
CA HIS A 30 4.12 12.56 7.77
C HIS A 30 4.92 12.37 9.06
N TYR A 31 5.37 13.47 9.65
CA TYR A 31 6.12 13.45 10.92
C TYR A 31 5.23 13.63 12.16
N THR A 32 3.91 13.78 11.98
CA THR A 32 3.00 13.99 13.10
C THR A 32 2.55 12.66 13.67
N HIS A 33 3.10 12.33 14.85
CA HIS A 33 2.60 11.25 15.70
C HIS A 33 2.01 11.85 16.98
N PRO A 34 0.72 11.60 17.29
CA PRO A 34 -0.24 10.86 16.46
C PRO A 34 -0.64 11.63 15.19
N PRO A 35 -1.15 10.93 14.15
CA PRO A 35 -1.75 11.59 13.00
C PRO A 35 -2.87 12.54 13.44
N PRO A 36 -3.15 13.63 12.71
CA PRO A 36 -4.24 14.53 13.05
C PRO A 36 -5.58 13.79 12.98
N THR A 37 -6.43 14.00 14.00
CA THR A 37 -7.82 13.52 14.00
C THR A 37 -8.54 14.05 12.77
N ARG A 38 -9.17 13.16 12.00
CA ARG A 38 -9.97 13.51 10.83
C ARG A 38 -11.23 12.65 10.81
N THR A 39 -12.36 13.29 11.03
CA THR A 39 -13.67 12.64 11.10
C THR A 39 -14.41 12.61 9.75
N ALA A 40 -13.91 13.33 8.74
CA ALA A 40 -14.51 13.40 7.40
C ALA A 40 -13.45 13.17 6.31
N PRO A 41 -13.79 12.50 5.19
CA PRO A 41 -12.86 12.31 4.08
C PRO A 41 -12.41 13.62 3.47
N ILE A 42 -11.23 13.62 2.83
CA ILE A 42 -10.80 14.74 1.99
C ILE A 42 -11.52 14.63 0.65
N GLU A 43 -12.27 15.66 0.29
CA GLU A 43 -13.14 15.69 -0.88
C GLU A 43 -12.92 16.93 -1.74
N GLY A 44 -13.56 16.95 -2.92
CA GLY A 44 -13.57 18.09 -3.83
C GLY A 44 -12.17 18.54 -4.24
N GLN A 45 -11.98 19.86 -4.28
CA GLN A 45 -10.78 20.50 -4.81
C GLN A 45 -9.51 20.16 -4.02
N ASP A 46 -9.60 19.97 -2.70
CA ASP A 46 -8.45 19.59 -1.88
C ASP A 46 -7.95 18.19 -2.26
N LYS A 47 -8.88 17.26 -2.51
CA LYS A 47 -8.55 15.91 -2.99
C LYS A 47 -7.88 15.97 -4.37
N GLU A 48 -8.34 16.83 -5.27
CA GLU A 48 -7.75 17.02 -6.59
C GLU A 48 -6.33 17.57 -6.52
N ILE A 49 -6.08 18.56 -5.66
CA ILE A 49 -4.76 19.15 -5.43
C ILE A 49 -3.79 18.11 -4.88
N ILE A 50 -4.20 17.35 -3.86
CA ILE A 50 -3.35 16.30 -3.26
C ILE A 50 -3.01 15.22 -4.29
N ASN A 51 -3.99 14.74 -5.05
CA ASN A 51 -3.76 13.76 -6.11
C ASN A 51 -2.84 14.31 -7.21
N GLY A 52 -3.06 15.56 -7.61
CA GLY A 52 -2.22 16.27 -8.57
C GLY A 52 -0.77 16.33 -8.11
N TYR A 53 -0.55 16.79 -6.87
CA TYR A 53 0.77 16.88 -6.25
C TYR A 53 1.45 15.51 -6.17
N ILE A 54 0.79 14.50 -5.60
CA ILE A 54 1.35 13.15 -5.48
C ILE A 54 1.75 12.64 -6.87
N SER A 55 0.85 12.71 -7.85
CA SER A 55 1.11 12.24 -9.22
C SER A 55 2.26 12.97 -9.91
N ALA A 56 2.48 14.25 -9.60
CA ALA A 56 3.56 15.03 -10.18
C ALA A 56 4.90 14.65 -9.55
N VAL A 57 4.96 14.50 -8.23
CA VAL A 57 6.19 14.17 -7.50
C VAL A 57 6.68 12.76 -7.82
N ILE A 58 5.78 11.78 -7.91
CA ILE A 58 6.13 10.39 -8.19
C ILE A 58 6.25 10.08 -9.69
N SER A 59 6.22 11.10 -10.56
CA SER A 59 6.16 10.92 -12.01
C SER A 59 7.47 10.48 -12.68
N SER A 60 8.59 10.38 -11.94
CA SER A 60 9.86 10.07 -12.58
C SER A 60 9.92 8.62 -13.04
N PRO A 61 10.26 8.37 -14.31
CA PRO A 61 10.50 7.02 -14.80
C PRO A 61 11.80 6.41 -14.26
N LYS A 62 12.64 7.18 -13.55
CA LYS A 62 13.94 6.77 -13.00
C LYS A 62 13.86 6.40 -11.51
N LEU A 63 12.66 6.39 -10.92
CA LEU A 63 12.47 6.06 -9.52
C LEU A 63 13.00 4.67 -9.17
N LYS A 64 13.80 4.63 -8.12
CA LYS A 64 14.33 3.43 -7.48
C LYS A 64 13.71 3.20 -6.11
N THR A 65 13.34 4.28 -5.42
CA THR A 65 12.73 4.23 -4.10
C THR A 65 11.48 5.10 -4.08
N LEU A 66 10.37 4.51 -3.65
CA LEU A 66 9.11 5.19 -3.44
C LEU A 66 8.59 4.85 -2.04
N ASN A 67 8.62 5.84 -1.15
CA ASN A 67 7.98 5.78 0.16
C ASN A 67 6.80 6.76 0.19
N ILE A 68 5.60 6.25 0.40
CA ILE A 68 4.36 7.01 0.51
C ILE A 68 3.68 6.61 1.81
N ASP A 69 3.50 7.56 2.72
CA ASP A 69 2.76 7.40 3.96
C ASP A 69 1.63 8.43 4.03
N LEU A 70 0.43 8.02 3.63
CA LEU A 70 -0.77 8.86 3.62
C LEU A 70 -1.66 8.61 4.83
N THR A 71 -1.12 8.01 5.88
CA THR A 71 -1.83 7.77 7.14
C THR A 71 -2.41 9.08 7.70
N CYS A 72 -1.71 10.20 7.51
CA CYS A 72 -2.18 11.53 7.93
C CYS A 72 -3.36 12.07 7.11
N PHE A 73 -3.74 11.43 6.00
CA PHE A 73 -4.88 11.79 5.15
C PHE A 73 -6.07 10.84 5.29
N GLY A 74 -5.89 9.72 6.00
CA GLY A 74 -6.98 8.81 6.35
C GLY A 74 -7.93 9.38 7.40
N LEU A 75 -9.03 8.67 7.63
CA LEU A 75 -9.94 8.94 8.75
C LEU A 75 -9.27 8.52 10.05
N HIS A 76 -9.31 9.38 11.07
CA HIS A 76 -8.86 9.10 12.44
C HIS A 76 -9.92 9.60 13.39
N PHE A 77 -10.53 8.69 14.15
CA PHE A 77 -11.53 9.02 15.17
C PHE A 77 -10.85 9.21 16.53
N GLU A 78 -11.37 10.12 17.36
CA GLU A 78 -10.84 10.32 18.71
C GLU A 78 -10.85 9.01 19.51
N GLY A 79 -9.72 8.68 20.15
CA GLY A 79 -9.57 7.43 20.93
C GLY A 79 -9.27 6.17 20.10
N GLY A 80 -9.19 6.26 18.77
CA GLY A 80 -8.80 5.16 17.92
C GLY A 80 -7.29 5.11 17.68
N SER A 81 -6.65 3.97 17.93
CA SER A 81 -5.23 3.73 17.60
C SER A 81 -4.99 3.45 16.11
N ARG A 82 -6.05 3.35 15.29
CA ARG A 82 -5.98 2.96 13.88
C ARG A 82 -6.69 3.98 12.98
N PRO A 83 -6.12 4.30 11.80
CA PRO A 83 -6.84 5.04 10.78
C PRO A 83 -8.06 4.22 10.34
N GLY A 84 -9.26 4.76 10.53
CA GLY A 84 -10.53 4.09 10.21
C GLY A 84 -10.77 3.90 8.71
N ASP A 85 -10.09 4.66 7.85
CA ASP A 85 -10.12 4.47 6.39
C ASP A 85 -8.90 5.16 5.74
N GLY A 86 -8.19 4.49 4.83
CA GLY A 86 -7.00 5.03 4.19
C GLY A 86 -7.31 6.13 3.16
N TYR A 87 -6.29 6.85 2.69
CA TYR A 87 -6.45 7.79 1.57
C TYR A 87 -6.59 7.04 0.24
N HIS A 88 -7.57 7.42 -0.59
CA HIS A 88 -7.77 6.80 -1.91
C HIS A 88 -6.69 7.26 -2.89
N LEU A 89 -5.64 6.44 -3.05
CA LEU A 89 -4.43 6.77 -3.82
C LEU A 89 -4.58 6.50 -5.34
N GLY A 90 -5.57 5.69 -5.74
CA GLY A 90 -5.78 5.27 -7.12
C GLY A 90 -5.81 6.40 -8.17
N PRO A 91 -6.53 7.52 -7.92
CA PRO A 91 -6.57 8.65 -8.85
C PRO A 91 -5.23 9.35 -9.08
N ALA A 92 -4.29 9.28 -8.14
CA ALA A 92 -2.93 9.79 -8.34
C ALA A 92 -2.08 8.80 -9.15
N LEU A 93 -2.18 7.50 -8.84
CA LEU A 93 -1.43 6.44 -9.52
C LEU A 93 -1.83 6.30 -11.00
N SER A 94 -3.10 6.47 -11.34
CA SER A 94 -3.59 6.37 -12.72
C SER A 94 -2.97 7.39 -13.68
N LYS A 95 -2.37 8.46 -13.15
CA LYS A 95 -1.69 9.53 -13.90
C LYS A 95 -0.17 9.33 -13.98
N CYS A 96 0.36 8.29 -13.36
CA CYS A 96 1.79 8.05 -13.27
C CYS A 96 2.27 7.09 -14.36
N PRO A 97 3.50 7.27 -14.88
CA PRO A 97 4.09 6.27 -15.74
C PRO A 97 4.41 4.99 -14.95
N PRO A 98 4.70 3.87 -15.64
CA PRO A 98 5.27 2.68 -15.01
C PRO A 98 6.57 3.00 -14.26
N PHE A 99 6.89 2.15 -13.29
CA PHE A 99 8.08 2.24 -12.43
C PHE A 99 9.06 1.07 -12.71
N PRO A 100 9.69 1.02 -13.90
CA PRO A 100 10.47 -0.14 -14.33
C PRO A 100 11.76 -0.37 -13.52
N TYR A 101 12.27 0.65 -12.83
CA TYR A 101 13.51 0.57 -12.05
C TYR A 101 13.30 0.58 -10.54
N LEU A 102 12.03 0.49 -10.08
CA LEU A 102 11.72 0.54 -8.67
C LEU A 102 12.33 -0.67 -7.96
N LYS A 103 13.08 -0.40 -6.90
CA LYS A 103 13.73 -1.38 -6.04
C LYS A 103 13.06 -1.44 -4.67
N GLU A 104 12.47 -0.34 -4.24
CA GLU A 104 11.91 -0.19 -2.91
C GLU A 104 10.57 0.50 -3.01
N LEU A 105 9.54 -0.19 -2.52
CA LEU A 105 8.19 0.32 -2.45
C LEU A 105 7.70 0.24 -1.02
N ARG A 106 7.37 1.38 -0.42
CA ARG A 106 6.61 1.48 0.82
C ARG A 106 5.36 2.32 0.56
N VAL A 107 4.20 1.75 0.82
CA VAL A 107 2.91 2.45 0.73
C VAL A 107 2.13 2.19 2.01
N CYS A 108 1.73 3.24 2.70
CA CYS A 108 1.04 3.16 3.98
C CYS A 108 -0.18 4.06 4.06
N GLY A 109 -1.22 3.58 4.76
CA GLY A 109 -2.40 4.37 5.06
C GLY A 109 -3.22 4.71 3.82
N VAL A 110 -3.24 3.81 2.83
CA VAL A 110 -3.97 4.02 1.58
C VAL A 110 -5.09 3.01 1.40
N LYS A 111 -6.02 3.37 0.53
CA LYS A 111 -7.02 2.45 0.00
C LYS A 111 -7.02 2.48 -1.53
N LEU A 112 -7.30 1.32 -2.13
CA LEU A 112 -7.29 1.09 -3.57
C LEU A 112 -8.38 0.08 -3.92
N ASP A 113 -8.91 0.16 -5.14
CA ASP A 113 -9.64 -0.96 -5.74
C ASP A 113 -8.66 -2.01 -6.30
N GLN A 114 -9.12 -3.24 -6.50
CA GLN A 114 -8.30 -4.33 -7.06
C GLN A 114 -7.65 -3.94 -8.38
N GLN A 115 -8.39 -3.33 -9.30
CA GLN A 115 -7.82 -2.91 -10.59
C GLN A 115 -6.76 -1.83 -10.44
N GLU A 116 -6.95 -0.88 -9.52
CA GLU A 116 -5.99 0.19 -9.26
C GLU A 116 -4.69 -0.39 -8.71
N PHE A 117 -4.78 -1.28 -7.72
CA PHE A 117 -3.60 -1.90 -7.12
C PHE A 117 -2.91 -2.85 -8.10
N PHE A 118 -3.68 -3.67 -8.82
CA PHE A 118 -3.14 -4.57 -9.84
C PHE A 118 -2.36 -3.80 -10.91
N THR A 119 -2.95 -2.72 -11.45
CA THR A 119 -2.29 -1.88 -12.47
C THR A 119 -1.01 -1.24 -11.93
N PHE A 120 -1.05 -0.77 -10.67
CA PHE A 120 0.11 -0.20 -10.02
C PHE A 120 1.26 -1.21 -9.91
N VAL A 121 1.00 -2.41 -9.37
CA VAL A 121 2.01 -3.47 -9.22
C VAL A 121 2.47 -3.97 -10.58
N GLN A 122 1.58 -4.04 -11.57
CA GLN A 122 1.94 -4.47 -12.93
C GLN A 122 2.94 -3.50 -13.56
N GLY A 123 2.78 -2.19 -13.30
CA GLY A 123 3.70 -1.14 -13.72
C GLY A 123 5.03 -1.12 -12.97
N VAL A 124 5.17 -1.85 -11.85
CA VAL A 124 6.44 -2.02 -11.15
C VAL A 124 7.28 -3.07 -11.88
N GLY A 125 8.53 -2.71 -12.19
CA GLY A 125 9.47 -3.59 -12.87
C GLY A 125 9.96 -4.76 -12.00
N HIS A 126 10.72 -5.68 -12.60
CA HIS A 126 11.26 -6.87 -11.94
C HIS A 126 12.40 -6.59 -10.96
N THR A 127 12.78 -5.33 -10.75
CA THR A 127 13.88 -4.94 -9.86
C THR A 127 13.48 -4.76 -8.40
N LEU A 128 12.20 -4.97 -8.07
CA LEU A 128 11.66 -4.78 -6.73
C LEU A 128 12.33 -5.74 -5.74
N ARG A 129 12.98 -5.17 -4.73
CA ARG A 129 13.71 -5.90 -3.69
C ARG A 129 13.13 -5.66 -2.31
N ARG A 130 12.47 -4.54 -2.06
CA ARG A 130 11.82 -4.24 -0.77
C ARG A 130 10.38 -3.83 -1.00
N LEU A 131 9.48 -4.42 -0.24
CA LEU A 131 8.05 -4.18 -0.34
C LEU A 131 7.46 -3.99 1.05
N TYR A 132 6.82 -2.86 1.29
CA TYR A 132 5.94 -2.67 2.43
C TYR A 132 4.62 -2.12 1.95
N VAL A 133 3.51 -2.81 2.21
CA VAL A 133 2.17 -2.37 1.83
C VAL A 133 1.22 -2.45 3.01
N ASP A 134 0.72 -1.29 3.44
CA ASP A 134 -0.46 -1.15 4.31
C ASP A 134 -1.58 -0.52 3.49
N VAL A 135 -2.41 -1.41 2.92
CA VAL A 135 -3.41 -1.09 1.89
C VAL A 135 -4.74 -1.73 2.28
N LYS A 136 -5.79 -0.92 2.27
CA LYS A 136 -7.18 -1.40 2.30
C LYS A 136 -7.72 -1.57 0.88
N LEU A 137 -8.14 -2.78 0.54
CA LEU A 137 -8.84 -3.05 -0.70
C LEU A 137 -10.31 -2.63 -0.55
N GLN A 138 -10.74 -1.62 -1.31
CA GLN A 138 -12.11 -1.13 -1.24
C GLN A 138 -13.08 -2.09 -1.93
N ASN A 139 -12.70 -2.57 -3.11
CA ASN A 139 -13.46 -3.52 -3.89
C ASN A 139 -12.52 -4.55 -4.54
N GLY A 140 -12.95 -5.80 -4.55
CA GLY A 140 -12.28 -6.91 -5.23
C GLY A 140 -11.59 -7.90 -4.29
N SER A 141 -10.63 -8.62 -4.84
CA SER A 141 -9.98 -9.79 -4.24
C SER A 141 -8.46 -9.63 -4.12
N TRP A 142 -7.90 -10.12 -3.01
CA TRP A 142 -6.45 -10.20 -2.81
C TRP A 142 -5.77 -11.29 -3.65
N VAL A 143 -6.52 -12.29 -4.15
CA VAL A 143 -5.97 -13.48 -4.83
C VAL A 143 -5.04 -13.07 -5.97
N SER A 144 -5.54 -12.31 -6.95
CA SER A 144 -4.76 -11.96 -8.14
C SER A 144 -3.65 -10.94 -7.88
N ILE A 145 -3.80 -10.12 -6.83
CA ILE A 145 -2.77 -9.17 -6.41
C ILE A 145 -1.59 -9.92 -5.81
N LEU A 146 -1.83 -10.93 -4.96
CA LEU A 146 -0.78 -11.72 -4.36
C LEU A 146 -0.07 -12.61 -5.37
N GLU A 147 -0.78 -13.18 -6.35
CA GLU A 147 -0.17 -13.89 -7.47
C GLU A 147 0.81 -12.97 -8.23
N LEU A 148 0.35 -11.77 -8.59
CA LEU A 148 1.18 -10.81 -9.29
C LEU A 148 2.40 -10.37 -8.45
N LEU A 149 2.22 -10.13 -7.15
CA LEU A 149 3.31 -9.81 -6.24
C LEU A 149 4.31 -10.95 -6.12
N ARG A 150 3.83 -12.20 -6.01
CA ARG A 150 4.67 -13.40 -5.95
C ARG A 150 5.52 -13.51 -7.20
N ASP A 151 4.95 -13.35 -8.39
CA ASP A 151 5.68 -13.39 -9.66
C ASP A 151 6.75 -12.29 -9.74
N ARG A 152 6.43 -11.08 -9.26
CA ARG A 152 7.37 -9.94 -9.25
C ARG A 152 8.56 -10.18 -8.31
N LEU A 153 8.31 -10.80 -7.16
CA LEU A 153 9.34 -11.09 -6.17
C LEU A 153 10.14 -12.36 -6.51
N ALA A 154 9.50 -13.37 -7.11
CA ALA A 154 10.12 -14.63 -7.49
C ALA A 154 11.27 -14.46 -8.49
N ALA A 155 11.14 -13.48 -9.39
CA ALA A 155 12.21 -13.09 -10.32
C ALA A 155 13.52 -12.64 -9.63
N GLN A 156 13.51 -12.38 -8.32
CA GLN A 156 14.66 -11.93 -7.54
C GLN A 156 15.15 -12.98 -6.50
N LEU A 157 14.46 -14.12 -6.35
CA LEU A 157 14.72 -15.11 -5.30
C LEU A 157 16.00 -15.98 -5.42
N PRO A 158 16.79 -16.07 -6.52
CA PRO A 158 18.04 -16.83 -6.49
C PRO A 158 19.12 -16.30 -5.53
N GLY A 159 18.88 -15.18 -4.83
CA GLY A 159 19.85 -14.57 -3.92
C GLY A 159 19.26 -13.83 -2.71
N ILE A 160 17.99 -14.06 -2.35
CA ILE A 160 17.41 -13.47 -1.13
C ILE A 160 17.92 -14.28 0.07
N VAL A 161 19.06 -13.83 0.59
CA VAL A 161 19.62 -14.28 1.87
C VAL A 161 18.62 -13.94 2.98
N LYS A 162 18.01 -14.98 3.56
CA LYS A 162 17.17 -14.92 4.77
C LYS A 162 17.99 -14.48 5.99
N TRP A 163 18.39 -13.21 6.11
CA TRP A 163 18.95 -12.69 7.36
C TRP A 163 18.57 -11.22 7.58
N GLY A 164 17.70 -10.97 8.56
CA GLY A 164 17.55 -9.68 9.26
C GLY A 164 16.44 -8.73 8.77
N LEU A 165 15.33 -8.67 9.54
CA LEU A 165 14.29 -7.63 9.59
C LEU A 165 13.66 -7.21 8.25
N TYR A 166 12.78 -8.09 7.75
CA TYR A 166 11.66 -7.87 6.82
C TYR A 166 11.93 -7.01 5.57
N THR A 167 12.49 -7.67 4.55
CA THR A 167 12.47 -7.22 3.15
C THR A 167 11.05 -7.02 2.61
N ILE A 168 10.07 -7.72 3.18
CA ILE A 168 8.65 -7.66 2.82
C ILE A 168 7.82 -7.46 4.09
N GLY A 169 6.88 -6.52 4.08
CA GLY A 169 5.88 -6.32 5.13
C GLY A 169 4.50 -6.09 4.53
N LEU A 170 3.50 -6.84 4.99
CA LEU A 170 2.12 -6.74 4.52
C LEU A 170 1.19 -6.38 5.68
N ARG A 171 0.32 -5.40 5.47
CA ARG A 171 -0.85 -5.08 6.28
C ARG A 171 -2.03 -4.93 5.34
N LEU A 172 -2.61 -6.06 4.97
CA LEU A 172 -3.71 -6.18 4.03
C LEU A 172 -5.03 -6.02 4.80
N LYS A 173 -5.97 -5.25 4.24
CA LYS A 173 -7.31 -5.01 4.81
C LYS A 173 -8.36 -5.00 3.69
N GLY A 174 -9.63 -5.21 4.02
CA GLY A 174 -10.71 -5.22 3.04
C GLY A 174 -10.60 -6.37 2.03
N GLY A 175 -11.46 -6.36 1.00
CA GLY A 175 -11.65 -7.51 0.12
C GLY A 175 -12.24 -8.69 0.88
N GLU A 176 -11.56 -9.84 0.89
CA GLU A 176 -11.93 -11.01 1.68
C GLU A 176 -11.60 -10.87 3.18
N ILE A 177 -10.79 -9.89 3.55
CA ILE A 177 -10.42 -9.63 4.96
C ILE A 177 -11.55 -8.82 5.58
N PRO A 178 -12.25 -9.34 6.60
CA PRO A 178 -13.30 -8.59 7.28
C PRO A 178 -12.72 -7.29 7.83
N ASP A 179 -13.43 -6.18 7.64
CA ASP A 179 -13.10 -4.96 8.37
C ASP A 179 -13.23 -5.30 9.86
N ALA A 180 -12.11 -5.23 10.59
CA ALA A 180 -12.13 -5.26 12.04
C ALA A 180 -12.93 -4.04 12.50
N GLY A 181 -14.25 -4.21 12.66
CA GLY A 181 -15.07 -3.25 13.38
C GLY A 181 -14.42 -2.96 14.72
N PHE A 182 -14.60 -1.74 15.22
CA PHE A 182 -14.07 -1.30 16.50
C PHE A 182 -14.70 -2.14 17.63
N LEU A 183 -14.18 -3.33 17.86
CA LEU A 183 -14.46 -4.19 18.99
C LEU A 183 -13.28 -3.98 19.94
N GLY A 184 -13.53 -3.30 21.05
CA GLY A 184 -12.51 -2.89 22.00
C GLY A 184 -11.54 -4.03 22.37
N ASP A 185 -10.28 -3.65 22.61
CA ASP A 185 -9.14 -4.30 23.27
C ASP A 185 -8.89 -5.82 23.27
N SER A 186 -9.72 -6.70 22.70
CA SER A 186 -9.53 -8.14 22.94
C SER A 186 -10.00 -9.14 21.87
N GLY A 187 -10.31 -8.76 20.61
CA GLY A 187 -11.01 -9.73 19.73
C GLY A 187 -10.66 -9.84 18.23
N THR A 188 -9.95 -8.90 17.61
CA THR A 188 -9.82 -8.89 16.12
C THR A 188 -8.39 -8.79 15.60
N TYR A 189 -7.41 -8.62 16.49
CA TYR A 189 -6.01 -8.42 16.12
C TYR A 189 -5.34 -9.70 15.61
N GLU A 190 -5.69 -10.85 16.20
CA GLU A 190 -5.08 -12.13 15.84
C GLU A 190 -5.43 -12.56 14.41
N SER A 191 -6.64 -12.26 13.91
CA SER A 191 -7.06 -12.69 12.57
C SER A 191 -6.34 -11.93 11.45
N GLU A 192 -6.16 -10.62 11.58
CA GLU A 192 -5.44 -9.82 10.58
C GLU A 192 -3.96 -10.19 10.53
N ASP A 193 -3.31 -10.35 11.69
CA ASP A 193 -1.90 -10.70 11.77
C ASP A 193 -1.64 -12.11 11.20
N VAL A 194 -2.52 -13.08 11.49
CA VAL A 194 -2.44 -14.43 10.91
C VAL A 194 -2.59 -14.41 9.38
N ILE A 195 -3.56 -13.65 8.84
CA ILE A 195 -3.73 -13.51 7.40
C ILE A 195 -2.49 -12.87 6.76
N ASN A 196 -1.95 -11.81 7.37
CA ASN A 196 -0.75 -11.14 6.86
C ASN A 196 0.48 -12.06 6.88
N VAL A 197 0.63 -12.90 7.91
CA VAL A 197 1.68 -13.93 7.97
C VAL A 197 1.51 -14.96 6.85
N GLY A 198 0.31 -15.52 6.67
CA GLY A 198 0.06 -16.48 5.60
C GLY A 198 0.30 -15.90 4.20
N ALA A 199 -0.07 -14.63 3.97
CA ALA A 199 0.22 -13.93 2.72
C ALA A 199 1.73 -13.75 2.50
N MET A 200 2.50 -13.41 3.55
CA MET A 200 3.96 -13.34 3.46
C MET A 200 4.56 -14.71 3.15
N ASP A 201 4.14 -15.76 3.84
CA ASP A 201 4.60 -17.14 3.60
C ASP A 201 4.35 -17.57 2.15
N TYR A 202 3.20 -17.22 1.59
CA TYR A 202 2.89 -17.46 0.17
C TYR A 202 3.83 -16.69 -0.76
N LEU A 203 4.07 -15.39 -0.52
CA LEU A 203 5.00 -14.59 -1.33
C LEU A 203 6.45 -15.12 -1.26
N PHE A 204 6.85 -15.69 -0.13
CA PHE A 204 8.17 -16.31 0.05
C PHE A 204 8.24 -17.75 -0.48
N GLY A 205 7.14 -18.32 -0.95
CA GLY A 205 7.06 -19.71 -1.39
C GLY A 205 7.26 -20.73 -0.26
N VAL A 206 6.99 -20.33 1.00
CA VAL A 206 6.92 -21.24 2.14
C VAL A 206 5.69 -22.13 2.02
N VAL A 207 4.59 -21.57 1.53
CA VAL A 207 3.38 -22.32 1.15
C VAL A 207 3.13 -22.18 -0.35
N GLU A 208 2.59 -23.22 -0.96
CA GLU A 208 2.28 -23.23 -2.39
C GLU A 208 0.96 -22.53 -2.70
N ASP A 209 -0.04 -22.76 -1.85
CA ASP A 209 -1.42 -22.30 -2.04
C ASP A 209 -1.59 -20.85 -1.62
N ASN A 210 -2.31 -20.09 -2.44
CA ASN A 210 -2.68 -18.73 -2.11
C ASN A 210 -3.71 -18.76 -0.97
N PRO A 211 -3.42 -18.11 0.18
CA PRO A 211 -4.29 -18.18 1.35
C PRO A 211 -5.73 -17.75 1.05
N PHE A 212 -5.94 -16.86 0.07
CA PHE A 212 -7.24 -16.30 -0.25
C PHE A 212 -8.12 -17.17 -1.17
N LEU A 213 -7.63 -18.33 -1.65
CA LEU A 213 -8.42 -19.24 -2.52
C LEU A 213 -9.47 -20.05 -1.74
N GLU A 214 -9.21 -20.37 -0.47
CA GLU A 214 -10.14 -21.08 0.41
C GLU A 214 -10.30 -20.29 1.71
N PRO A 215 -11.12 -19.22 1.74
CA PRO A 215 -11.39 -18.48 2.98
C PRO A 215 -12.26 -19.33 3.91
N GLY A 216 -11.65 -20.29 4.61
CA GLY A 216 -12.32 -21.22 5.52
C GLY A 216 -12.17 -20.84 7.00
N PRO A 217 -13.01 -21.36 7.91
CA PRO A 217 -12.94 -21.09 9.36
C PRO A 217 -11.67 -21.60 10.06
N GLU A 218 -10.71 -22.15 9.30
CA GLU A 218 -9.50 -22.83 9.77
C GLU A 218 -8.22 -21.99 9.67
N TRP A 219 -8.31 -20.67 9.46
CA TRP A 219 -7.14 -19.78 9.51
C TRP A 219 -6.33 -19.97 10.80
N GLY A 220 -6.99 -20.33 11.92
CA GLY A 220 -6.33 -20.70 13.17
C GLY A 220 -5.80 -22.15 13.23
N HIS A 221 -6.38 -23.11 12.52
CA HIS A 221 -6.00 -24.53 12.63
C HIS A 221 -4.91 -24.97 11.64
N ARG A 222 -4.84 -24.39 10.43
CA ARG A 222 -3.79 -24.76 9.46
C ARG A 222 -2.39 -24.23 9.82
N MET A 223 -2.27 -23.24 10.72
CA MET A 223 -0.97 -22.64 11.08
C MET A 223 -0.38 -23.10 12.42
N HIS A 224 -1.13 -23.82 13.27
CA HIS A 224 -0.61 -24.35 14.54
C HIS A 224 0.34 -25.56 14.40
N VAL A 225 0.56 -26.08 13.19
CA VAL A 225 1.43 -27.26 12.96
C VAL A 225 2.93 -26.90 12.97
N PHE A 226 3.31 -25.61 13.00
CA PHE A 226 4.72 -25.19 13.06
C PHE A 226 5.14 -24.53 14.38
N GLY A 227 4.48 -24.88 15.49
CA GLY A 227 4.93 -24.56 16.85
C GLY A 227 5.76 -25.69 17.46
N GLY A 228 6.97 -25.92 16.95
CA GLY A 228 7.86 -26.97 17.45
C GLY A 228 9.32 -26.73 17.10
N TRP A 229 9.94 -25.76 17.78
CA TRP A 229 11.37 -25.73 18.06
C TRP A 229 11.58 -25.29 19.51
#